data_AF-A0AAU5JLA3-F1
#
_entry.id   AF-A0AAU5JLA3-F1
#
_cell.length_a   1.000
_cell.length_b   1.000
_cell.length_c   1.000
_cell.angle_alpha   90.00
_cell.angle_beta   90.00
_cell.angle_gamma   90.00
#
_symmetry.space_group_name_H-M   'P 1'
#
loop_
_entity.id
_entity.type
_entity.pdbx_description
1 polymer ?
#
loop_
_entity_poly.entity_id
_entity_poly.type
_entity_poly.pdbx_seq_one_letter_code
_entity_poly.pdbx_strand_id
1 'polypeptide(L)'
;MPNGSRGGARRGAGSGSPVATGAEQIFGDLREVAARVRADLEAEIAESSLELPADVAPAVEISRFAREERARVLEAGVSGLEKLAAHREDEIDENESFGVEAIVLLQGRPAILVQRQDFASQRDEWAVLDGQRAAIKETLARVGRVEVTGHPSLDWIGTAFLVGPRTVMTNRHVASEFSRFEADRDRWTFAFGMSARVDPAEELPLEGDPVTAPSFAPYEITEIIGIHPDVDMALLRIEPSASDGLPTPLAVAADAPASVPGRPVYVVGYPAWDGRRNEPESMRRIFMDVYNVKRLQPGAATEFTPGSLVMKHDCSTLGGNSGSPVLDLTDHRVLGLHFGGRYRSGNLAVPLWELIDDPLLARAEVNWV
;
A
#
# COMPACT_ATOMS: atom_id res chain seq x y z
N MET A 1 -63.35 -11.35 9.73
CA MET A 1 -63.08 -10.71 11.03
C MET A 1 -63.12 -11.78 12.11
N PRO A 2 -62.08 -12.01 12.93
CA PRO A 2 -60.61 -11.88 12.75
C PRO A 2 -59.94 -13.28 12.70
N ASN A 3 -58.81 -13.53 12.03
CA ASN A 3 -57.44 -12.98 12.07
C ASN A 3 -56.54 -13.66 13.14
N GLY A 4 -55.42 -14.25 12.69
CA GLY A 4 -54.48 -14.98 13.54
C GLY A 4 -53.24 -15.43 12.77
N SER A 5 -52.59 -14.48 12.08
CA SER A 5 -51.26 -14.65 11.49
C SER A 5 -50.19 -14.75 12.60
N ARG A 6 -49.43 -15.85 12.63
CA ARG A 6 -48.15 -15.91 13.34
C ARG A 6 -47.03 -15.72 12.33
N GLY A 7 -46.66 -14.46 12.11
CA GLY A 7 -45.41 -14.10 11.46
C GLY A 7 -44.25 -14.35 12.42
N GLY A 8 -43.41 -15.34 12.12
CA GLY A 8 -42.11 -15.50 12.76
C GLY A 8 -41.17 -14.44 12.21
N ALA A 9 -40.90 -13.40 13.00
CA ALA A 9 -39.89 -12.41 12.71
C ALA A 9 -38.51 -13.09 12.71
N ARG A 10 -37.92 -13.27 11.52
CA ARG A 10 -36.48 -13.49 11.37
C ARG A 10 -35.79 -12.24 11.92
N ARG A 11 -35.04 -12.39 13.01
CA ARG A 11 -34.06 -11.39 13.45
C ARG A 11 -33.06 -11.20 12.30
N GLY A 12 -33.04 -10.02 11.70
CA GLY A 12 -31.99 -9.62 10.78
C GLY A 12 -30.67 -9.62 11.54
N ALA A 13 -29.70 -10.37 11.04
CA ALA A 13 -28.31 -10.21 11.42
C ALA A 13 -27.90 -8.78 11.06
N GLY A 14 -27.46 -8.01 12.05
CA GLY A 14 -26.97 -6.65 11.85
C GLY A 14 -25.83 -6.65 10.84
N SER A 15 -25.93 -5.76 9.86
CA SER A 15 -24.93 -5.50 8.83
C SER A 15 -23.75 -4.68 9.36
N GLY A 16 -23.16 -5.10 10.49
CA GLY A 16 -21.95 -4.48 11.02
C GLY A 16 -20.75 -4.76 10.10
N SER A 17 -20.00 -3.71 9.74
CA SER A 17 -18.74 -3.85 9.02
C SER A 17 -17.74 -4.69 9.85
N PRO A 18 -17.08 -5.72 9.28
CA PRO A 18 -16.05 -6.52 9.96
C PRO A 18 -14.86 -5.70 10.47
N VAL A 19 -14.67 -4.48 9.95
CA VAL A 19 -13.52 -3.63 10.27
C VAL A 19 -13.72 -2.85 11.58
N ALA A 20 -14.96 -2.43 11.89
CA ALA A 20 -15.29 -1.87 13.21
C ALA A 20 -15.15 -2.92 14.33
N THR A 21 -15.25 -4.21 13.99
CA THR A 21 -15.13 -5.36 14.91
C THR A 21 -13.68 -5.81 15.15
N GLY A 22 -12.68 -5.07 14.66
CA GLY A 22 -11.25 -5.40 14.81
C GLY A 22 -10.39 -4.31 15.46
N ALA A 23 -10.96 -3.14 15.82
CA ALA A 23 -10.17 -2.04 16.38
C ALA A 23 -9.40 -2.44 17.65
N GLU A 24 -10.01 -3.26 18.52
CA GLU A 24 -9.40 -3.81 19.73
C GLU A 24 -8.25 -4.80 19.46
N GLN A 25 -8.19 -5.38 18.25
CA GLN A 25 -7.11 -6.28 17.85
C GLN A 25 -5.93 -5.52 17.22
N ILE A 26 -6.19 -4.29 16.77
CA ILE A 26 -5.20 -3.42 16.12
C ILE A 26 -4.57 -2.48 17.14
N PHE A 27 -5.39 -1.84 17.97
CA PHE A 27 -4.93 -0.89 18.96
C PHE A 27 -4.85 -1.50 20.36
N GLY A 28 -3.76 -1.20 21.08
CA GLY A 28 -3.59 -1.63 22.46
C GLY A 28 -4.54 -0.97 23.45
N ASP A 29 -4.73 0.36 23.35
CA ASP A 29 -5.68 1.12 24.18
C ASP A 29 -6.52 2.07 23.31
N LEU A 30 -7.80 1.72 23.12
CA LEU A 30 -8.73 2.50 22.31
C LEU A 30 -8.99 3.91 22.88
N ARG A 31 -8.92 4.10 24.20
CA ARG A 31 -9.13 5.42 24.82
C ARG A 31 -7.95 6.35 24.55
N GLU A 32 -6.74 5.80 24.60
CA GLU A 32 -5.53 6.55 24.26
C GLU A 32 -5.57 7.01 22.80
N VAL A 33 -5.95 6.11 21.87
CA VAL A 33 -6.14 6.45 20.46
C VAL A 33 -7.21 7.51 20.28
N ALA A 34 -8.37 7.37 20.93
CA ALA A 34 -9.46 8.33 20.86
C ALA A 34 -9.05 9.73 21.38
N ALA A 35 -8.36 9.79 22.52
CA ALA A 35 -7.88 11.03 23.11
C ALA A 35 -6.85 11.74 22.20
N ARG A 36 -5.98 10.98 21.55
CA ARG A 36 -4.99 11.53 20.62
C ARG A 36 -5.63 12.04 19.33
N VAL A 37 -6.49 11.25 18.68
CA VAL A 37 -7.17 11.70 17.45
C VAL A 37 -7.95 12.99 17.72
N ARG A 38 -8.56 13.12 18.90
CA ARG A 38 -9.18 14.37 19.36
C ARG A 38 -8.17 15.51 19.48
N ALA A 39 -7.03 15.29 20.13
CA ALA A 39 -5.98 16.30 20.26
C ALA A 39 -5.38 16.75 18.91
N ASP A 40 -5.14 15.81 18.00
CA ASP A 40 -4.66 16.09 16.64
C ASP A 40 -5.70 16.91 15.85
N LEU A 41 -6.99 16.56 15.99
CA LEU A 41 -8.07 17.32 15.37
C LEU A 41 -8.16 18.74 15.92
N GLU A 42 -8.06 18.92 17.24
CA GLU A 42 -8.03 20.24 17.88
C GLU A 42 -6.85 21.08 17.38
N ALA A 43 -5.67 20.48 17.22
CA ALA A 43 -4.49 21.13 16.68
C ALA A 43 -4.66 21.53 15.20
N GLU A 44 -5.19 20.63 14.36
CA GLU A 44 -5.48 20.89 12.96
C GLU A 44 -6.50 22.04 12.80
N ILE A 45 -7.54 22.08 13.64
CA ILE A 45 -8.53 23.17 13.66
C ILE A 45 -7.87 24.48 14.06
N ALA A 46 -7.02 24.48 15.11
CA ALA A 46 -6.31 25.67 15.55
C ALA A 46 -5.36 26.20 14.47
N GLU A 47 -4.59 25.34 13.80
CA GLU A 47 -3.69 25.72 12.71
C GLU A 47 -4.45 26.21 11.46
N SER A 48 -5.63 25.64 11.18
CA SER A 48 -6.51 26.06 10.08
C SER A 48 -7.08 27.47 10.21
N SER A 49 -7.15 27.98 11.44
CA SER A 49 -7.72 29.29 11.74
C SER A 49 -6.77 30.45 11.44
N LEU A 50 -5.54 30.16 10.99
CA LEU A 50 -4.58 31.13 10.46
C LEU A 50 -4.97 31.48 9.01
N GLU A 51 -5.34 32.74 8.76
CA GLU A 51 -5.83 33.21 7.46
C GLU A 51 -4.81 33.02 6.32
N LEU A 52 -5.25 32.38 5.23
CA LEU A 52 -4.51 32.32 3.95
C LEU A 52 -4.91 33.49 3.03
N PRO A 53 -4.03 33.94 2.12
CA PRO A 53 -4.31 35.04 1.19
C PRO A 53 -5.55 34.80 0.32
N ALA A 54 -6.28 35.88 0.02
CA ALA A 54 -7.63 35.85 -0.56
C ALA A 54 -7.72 35.48 -2.06
N ASP A 55 -6.66 34.99 -2.71
CA ASP A 55 -6.57 34.90 -4.17
C ASP A 55 -6.72 33.48 -4.78
N VAL A 56 -7.15 32.46 -4.00
CA VAL A 56 -7.32 31.07 -4.51
C VAL A 56 -8.74 30.52 -4.26
N ALA A 57 -9.78 31.20 -4.72
CA ALA A 57 -11.16 30.94 -4.28
C ALA A 57 -11.75 29.51 -4.54
N PRO A 58 -11.57 28.84 -5.70
CA PRO A 58 -12.26 27.57 -5.96
C PRO A 58 -11.60 26.34 -5.30
N ALA A 59 -10.27 26.29 -5.25
CA ALA A 59 -9.53 25.16 -4.67
C ALA A 59 -9.53 25.20 -3.13
N VAL A 60 -9.59 26.40 -2.54
CA VAL A 60 -9.66 26.59 -1.09
C VAL A 60 -11.01 26.14 -0.53
N GLU A 61 -12.12 26.39 -1.23
CA GLU A 61 -13.44 25.93 -0.77
C GLU A 61 -13.57 24.39 -0.80
N ILE A 62 -13.11 23.73 -1.87
CA ILE A 62 -13.11 22.27 -1.98
C ILE A 62 -12.21 21.64 -0.89
N SER A 63 -11.05 22.24 -0.65
CA SER A 63 -10.13 21.82 0.43
C SER A 63 -10.76 22.01 1.82
N ARG A 64 -11.46 23.12 2.06
CA ARG A 64 -12.17 23.37 3.33
C ARG A 64 -13.28 22.35 3.58
N PHE A 65 -14.14 22.09 2.59
CA PHE A 65 -15.21 21.10 2.72
C PHE A 65 -14.65 19.68 2.97
N ALA A 66 -13.56 19.30 2.31
CA ALA A 66 -12.90 18.01 2.55
C ALA A 66 -12.33 17.90 3.97
N ARG A 67 -11.79 19.00 4.52
CA ARG A 67 -11.28 19.07 5.89
C ARG A 67 -12.40 19.00 6.93
N GLU A 68 -13.49 19.72 6.72
CA GLU A 68 -14.67 19.70 7.60
C GLU A 68 -15.30 18.30 7.64
N GLU A 69 -15.43 17.64 6.48
CA GLU A 69 -15.97 16.27 6.42
C GLU A 69 -15.01 15.25 7.05
N ARG A 70 -13.69 15.45 6.89
CA ARG A 70 -12.68 14.65 7.61
C ARG A 70 -12.82 14.81 9.12
N ALA A 71 -12.91 16.05 9.61
CA ALA A 71 -13.07 16.36 11.02
C ALA A 71 -14.30 15.66 11.61
N ARG A 72 -15.45 15.81 10.95
CA ARG A 72 -16.71 15.18 11.35
C ARG A 72 -16.61 13.67 11.48
N VAL A 73 -15.97 13.00 10.52
CA VAL A 73 -15.82 11.54 10.57
C VAL A 73 -14.84 11.10 11.66
N LEU A 74 -13.75 11.83 11.88
CA LEU A 74 -12.84 11.54 12.98
C LEU A 74 -13.50 11.73 14.34
N GLU A 75 -14.32 12.77 14.52
CA GLU A 75 -15.12 12.97 15.75
C GLU A 75 -16.09 11.80 16.01
N ALA A 76 -16.82 11.37 14.97
CA ALA A 76 -17.68 10.20 15.05
C ALA A 76 -16.88 8.93 15.39
N GLY A 77 -15.69 8.76 14.80
CA GLY A 77 -14.80 7.66 15.09
C GLY A 77 -14.29 7.66 16.53
N VAL A 78 -13.93 8.82 17.07
CA VAL A 78 -13.52 8.99 18.47
C VAL A 78 -14.66 8.57 19.41
N SER A 79 -15.90 9.01 19.13
CA SER A 79 -17.09 8.57 19.89
C SER A 79 -17.27 7.05 19.82
N GLY A 80 -17.13 6.47 18.62
CA GLY A 80 -17.20 5.02 18.42
C GLY A 80 -16.12 4.24 19.18
N LEU A 81 -14.86 4.71 19.16
CA LEU A 81 -13.76 4.10 19.94
C LEU A 81 -14.01 4.17 21.44
N GLU A 82 -14.55 5.28 21.95
CA GLU A 82 -14.90 5.42 23.38
C GLU A 82 -16.05 4.49 23.78
N LYS A 83 -17.02 4.24 22.88
CA LYS A 83 -18.08 3.26 23.07
C LYS A 83 -17.55 1.83 23.08
N LEU A 84 -16.68 1.46 22.13
CA LEU A 84 -15.99 0.17 22.12
C LEU A 84 -15.20 -0.05 23.42
N ALA A 85 -14.40 0.93 23.84
CA ALA A 85 -13.61 0.89 25.08
C ALA A 85 -14.45 0.84 26.37
N ALA A 86 -15.77 1.00 26.26
CA ALA A 86 -16.73 0.89 27.35
C ALA A 86 -17.63 -0.35 27.21
N HIS A 87 -17.36 -1.24 26.24
CA HIS A 87 -18.16 -2.41 25.89
C HIS A 87 -19.61 -2.06 25.54
N ARG A 88 -19.80 -0.96 24.81
CA ARG A 88 -21.10 -0.48 24.31
C ARG A 88 -21.19 -0.60 22.79
N GLU A 89 -20.79 -1.76 22.25
CA GLU A 89 -20.71 -1.94 20.79
C GLU A 89 -22.09 -1.89 20.11
N ASP A 90 -23.16 -2.21 20.84
CA ASP A 90 -24.54 -2.13 20.40
C ASP A 90 -25.10 -0.70 20.29
N GLU A 91 -24.40 0.28 20.88
CA GLU A 91 -24.75 1.70 20.82
C GLU A 91 -24.04 2.46 19.69
N ILE A 92 -23.20 1.77 18.89
CA ILE A 92 -22.43 2.38 17.79
C ILE A 92 -23.33 2.55 16.57
N ASP A 93 -23.49 3.78 16.10
CA ASP A 93 -24.24 4.07 14.89
C ASP A 93 -23.41 3.90 13.61
N GLU A 94 -24.02 4.07 12.44
CA GLU A 94 -23.34 3.89 11.14
C GLU A 94 -22.20 4.90 10.92
N ASN A 95 -22.34 6.14 11.38
CA ASN A 95 -21.31 7.17 11.22
C ASN A 95 -20.14 6.91 12.16
N GLU A 96 -20.41 6.47 13.38
CA GLU A 96 -19.39 6.09 14.36
C GLU A 96 -18.64 4.83 13.92
N SER A 97 -19.36 3.82 13.42
CA SER A 97 -18.76 2.61 12.85
C SER A 97 -17.83 2.94 11.67
N PHE A 98 -18.29 3.81 10.77
CA PHE A 98 -17.49 4.30 9.65
C PHE A 98 -16.29 5.16 10.12
N GLY A 99 -16.47 5.99 11.14
CA GLY A 99 -15.41 6.77 11.75
C GLY A 99 -14.35 5.90 12.45
N VAL A 100 -14.76 4.83 13.13
CA VAL A 100 -13.84 3.85 13.73
C VAL A 100 -13.05 3.15 12.62
N GLU A 101 -13.70 2.71 11.55
CA GLU A 101 -13.04 2.13 10.36
C GLU A 101 -12.02 3.13 9.77
N ALA A 102 -12.37 4.42 9.69
CA ALA A 102 -11.45 5.46 9.25
C ALA A 102 -10.23 5.65 10.19
N ILE A 103 -10.43 5.64 11.51
CA ILE A 103 -9.33 5.76 12.48
C ILE A 103 -8.44 4.52 12.42
N VAL A 104 -9.01 3.32 12.34
CA VAL A 104 -8.27 2.07 12.15
C VAL A 104 -7.37 2.16 10.91
N LEU A 105 -7.89 2.66 9.79
CA LEU A 105 -7.12 2.79 8.56
C LEU A 105 -6.05 3.89 8.64
N LEU A 106 -6.32 5.00 9.33
CA LEU A 106 -5.39 6.14 9.45
C LEU A 106 -4.26 5.91 10.44
N GLN A 107 -4.59 5.38 11.62
CA GLN A 107 -3.65 5.24 12.74
C GLN A 107 -3.09 3.82 12.79
N GLY A 108 -3.93 2.82 12.50
CA GLY A 108 -3.56 1.41 12.58
C GLY A 108 -2.82 0.91 11.36
N ARG A 109 -3.14 1.40 10.15
CA ARG A 109 -2.49 1.00 8.89
C ARG A 109 -2.11 2.21 8.05
N PRO A 110 -1.22 3.08 8.55
CA PRO A 110 -0.89 4.32 7.87
C PRO A 110 -0.27 4.07 6.50
N ALA A 111 -0.52 4.97 5.55
CA ALA A 111 0.24 5.04 4.31
C ALA A 111 1.25 6.18 4.43
N ILE A 112 2.43 5.90 4.95
CA ILE A 112 3.42 6.90 5.33
C ILE A 112 4.12 7.44 4.08
N LEU A 113 4.21 8.76 3.96
CA LEU A 113 4.94 9.41 2.87
C LEU A 113 6.44 9.12 2.97
N VAL A 114 7.04 8.80 1.82
CA VAL A 114 8.49 8.74 1.67
C VAL A 114 8.97 10.02 1.03
N GLN A 115 9.97 10.65 1.64
CA GLN A 115 10.58 11.89 1.20
C GLN A 115 12.08 11.85 1.47
N ARG A 116 12.88 12.12 0.45
CA ARG A 116 14.35 11.96 0.43
C ARG A 116 14.80 10.56 0.84
N GLN A 117 14.11 9.53 0.32
CA GLN A 117 14.31 8.12 0.73
C GLN A 117 14.27 7.91 2.24
N ASP A 118 13.45 8.68 2.93
CA ASP A 118 13.24 8.60 4.37
C ASP A 118 11.76 8.81 4.69
N PHE A 119 11.36 8.60 5.94
CA PHE A 119 9.98 8.74 6.37
C PHE A 119 9.89 9.50 7.70
N ALA A 120 8.77 10.15 8.00
CA ALA A 120 8.60 10.83 9.28
C ALA A 120 8.68 9.82 10.45
N SER A 121 9.12 10.25 11.65
CA SER A 121 9.05 9.37 12.82
C SER A 121 7.62 8.97 13.14
N GLN A 122 7.46 7.71 13.51
CA GLN A 122 6.17 7.10 13.78
C GLN A 122 5.95 6.97 15.28
N ARG A 123 4.71 6.67 15.69
CA ARG A 123 4.31 6.57 17.09
C ARG A 123 3.60 5.24 17.34
N ASP A 124 3.36 4.94 18.61
CA ASP A 124 2.62 3.76 19.08
C ASP A 124 3.16 2.43 18.52
N GLU A 125 2.27 1.58 18.00
CA GLU A 125 2.63 0.29 17.40
C GLU A 125 3.63 0.43 16.24
N TRP A 126 3.63 1.59 15.55
CA TRP A 126 4.53 1.87 14.43
C TRP A 126 5.83 2.57 14.81
N ALA A 127 6.03 2.94 16.09
CA ALA A 127 7.33 3.44 16.57
C ALA A 127 8.47 2.43 16.34
N VAL A 128 8.14 1.14 16.18
CA VAL A 128 9.09 0.09 15.77
C VAL A 128 9.78 0.41 14.44
N LEU A 129 9.11 1.15 13.53
CA LEU A 129 9.68 1.55 12.24
C LEU A 129 10.90 2.45 12.44
N ASP A 130 10.92 3.31 13.46
CA ASP A 130 12.09 4.15 13.78
C ASP A 130 13.31 3.30 14.19
N GLY A 131 13.08 2.20 14.92
CA GLY A 131 14.13 1.23 15.26
C GLY A 131 14.69 0.48 14.04
N GLN A 132 13.87 0.30 13.00
CA GLN A 132 14.23 -0.37 11.75
C GLN A 132 14.58 0.60 10.60
N ARG A 133 14.65 1.91 10.90
CA ARG A 133 14.74 2.98 9.89
C ARG A 133 15.87 2.76 8.89
N ALA A 134 17.07 2.38 9.35
CA ALA A 134 18.22 2.17 8.47
C ALA A 134 17.93 1.10 7.41
N ALA A 135 17.40 -0.06 7.80
CA ALA A 135 17.08 -1.16 6.88
C ALA A 135 15.87 -0.85 5.99
N ILE A 136 14.91 -0.07 6.49
CA ILE A 136 13.79 0.42 5.68
C ILE A 136 14.29 1.37 4.59
N LYS A 137 15.18 2.32 4.90
CA LYS A 137 15.76 3.25 3.89
C LYS A 137 16.49 2.51 2.78
N GLU A 138 17.24 1.49 3.16
CA GLU A 138 17.87 0.55 2.24
C GLU A 138 16.80 -0.13 1.34
N THR A 139 15.66 -0.54 1.90
CA THR A 139 14.53 -1.06 1.11
C THR A 139 13.97 -0.02 0.15
N LEU A 140 13.75 1.21 0.60
CA LEU A 140 13.20 2.30 -0.20
C LEU A 140 14.01 2.51 -1.49
N ALA A 141 15.34 2.48 -1.41
CA ALA A 141 16.23 2.66 -2.56
C ALA A 141 16.12 1.55 -3.63
N ARG A 142 15.51 0.40 -3.31
CA ARG A 142 15.41 -0.78 -4.18
C ARG A 142 14.02 -1.01 -4.76
N VAL A 143 13.07 -0.13 -4.42
CA VAL A 143 11.67 -0.19 -4.88
C VAL A 143 11.36 1.07 -5.66
N GLY A 144 10.81 0.90 -6.87
CA GLY A 144 10.55 1.98 -7.80
C GLY A 144 9.25 1.86 -8.58
N ARG A 145 8.78 2.99 -9.12
CA ARG A 145 7.59 3.07 -9.96
C ARG A 145 7.95 2.62 -11.37
N VAL A 146 7.11 1.79 -11.99
CA VAL A 146 7.30 1.36 -13.37
C VAL A 146 6.73 2.45 -14.28
N GLU A 147 7.62 3.27 -14.82
CA GLU A 147 7.33 4.28 -15.83
C GLU A 147 7.34 3.63 -17.23
N VAL A 148 6.48 4.12 -18.12
CA VAL A 148 6.40 3.66 -19.51
C VAL A 148 6.42 4.85 -20.47
N THR A 149 6.97 4.65 -21.65
CA THR A 149 6.90 5.60 -22.77
C THR A 149 6.21 4.93 -23.94
N GLY A 150 5.38 5.67 -24.69
CA GLY A 150 4.66 5.16 -25.85
C GLY A 150 3.35 4.43 -25.53
N HIS A 151 2.97 4.30 -24.26
CA HIS A 151 1.65 3.77 -23.87
C HIS A 151 0.55 4.80 -24.24
N PRO A 152 -0.64 4.36 -24.73
CA PRO A 152 -1.67 5.26 -25.24
C PRO A 152 -2.32 6.18 -24.19
N SER A 153 -2.25 5.84 -22.90
CA SER A 153 -3.02 6.54 -21.86
C SER A 153 -2.38 6.59 -20.47
N LEU A 154 -1.17 6.06 -20.28
CA LEU A 154 -0.54 5.92 -18.97
C LEU A 154 0.93 6.30 -19.11
N ASP A 155 1.44 7.07 -18.15
CA ASP A 155 2.88 7.35 -18.07
C ASP A 155 3.60 6.37 -17.12
N TRP A 156 2.82 5.66 -16.29
CA TRP A 156 3.31 4.65 -15.34
C TRP A 156 2.20 3.63 -15.04
N ILE A 157 2.58 2.43 -14.58
CA ILE A 157 1.65 1.27 -14.55
C ILE A 157 1.67 0.49 -13.22
N GLY A 158 2.73 0.58 -12.44
CA GLY A 158 2.80 -0.15 -11.17
C GLY A 158 4.10 0.07 -10.41
N THR A 159 4.44 -0.90 -9.59
CA THR A 159 5.65 -0.93 -8.75
C THR A 159 6.54 -2.11 -9.17
N ALA A 160 7.86 -1.95 -9.06
CA ALA A 160 8.83 -3.02 -9.21
C ALA A 160 9.93 -2.89 -8.15
N PHE A 161 10.60 -4.01 -7.85
CA PHE A 161 11.71 -4.01 -6.89
C PHE A 161 12.86 -4.90 -7.31
N LEU A 162 14.08 -4.54 -6.92
CA LEU A 162 15.30 -5.24 -7.28
C LEU A 162 15.40 -6.57 -6.51
N VAL A 163 15.38 -7.69 -7.23
CA VAL A 163 15.42 -9.06 -6.67
C VAL A 163 16.67 -9.84 -7.04
N GLY A 164 17.43 -9.39 -8.03
CA GLY A 164 18.69 -9.99 -8.44
C GLY A 164 19.69 -8.93 -8.90
N PRO A 165 20.94 -9.31 -9.24
CA PRO A 165 22.00 -8.33 -9.55
C PRO A 165 21.64 -7.33 -10.65
N ARG A 166 20.79 -7.74 -11.60
CA ARG A 166 20.30 -6.91 -12.72
C ARG A 166 18.83 -7.17 -13.01
N THR A 167 18.08 -7.60 -12.00
CA THR A 167 16.72 -8.13 -12.17
C THR A 167 15.76 -7.45 -11.22
N VAL A 168 14.67 -6.92 -11.77
CA VAL A 168 13.52 -6.46 -10.98
C VAL A 168 12.34 -7.42 -11.14
N MET A 169 11.54 -7.53 -10.08
CA MET A 169 10.28 -8.25 -10.06
C MET A 169 9.11 -7.26 -10.05
N THR A 170 8.05 -7.59 -10.77
CA THR A 170 6.77 -6.88 -10.77
C THR A 170 5.64 -7.88 -11.07
N ASN A 171 4.38 -7.43 -11.18
CA ASN A 171 3.28 -8.30 -11.57
C ASN A 171 3.25 -8.60 -13.07
N ARG A 172 2.63 -9.73 -13.44
CA ARG A 172 2.37 -10.09 -14.83
C ARG A 172 1.52 -9.01 -15.48
N HIS A 173 0.45 -8.56 -14.83
CA HIS A 173 -0.44 -7.57 -15.44
C HIS A 173 0.24 -6.22 -15.65
N VAL A 174 1.20 -5.83 -14.82
CA VAL A 174 2.03 -4.63 -15.04
C VAL A 174 2.90 -4.81 -16.28
N ALA A 175 3.65 -5.91 -16.37
CA ALA A 175 4.52 -6.19 -17.51
C ALA A 175 3.76 -6.37 -18.83
N SER A 176 2.53 -6.89 -18.78
CA SER A 176 1.70 -7.15 -19.96
C SER A 176 1.28 -5.87 -20.68
N GLU A 177 1.24 -4.72 -20.00
CA GLU A 177 0.85 -3.44 -20.61
C GLU A 177 1.92 -2.88 -21.57
N PHE A 178 3.19 -3.29 -21.42
CA PHE A 178 4.29 -2.82 -22.28
C PHE A 178 5.04 -3.94 -23.02
N SER A 179 4.56 -5.18 -22.93
CA SER A 179 5.19 -6.34 -23.55
C SER A 179 4.27 -7.06 -24.52
N ARG A 180 4.87 -7.88 -25.37
CA ARG A 180 4.20 -8.80 -26.28
C ARG A 180 5.00 -10.09 -26.37
N PHE A 181 4.31 -11.18 -26.70
CA PHE A 181 4.95 -12.47 -26.92
C PHE A 181 5.19 -12.70 -28.42
N GLU A 182 6.44 -12.96 -28.81
CA GLU A 182 6.84 -13.29 -30.17
C GLU A 182 6.91 -14.81 -30.32
N ALA A 183 5.81 -15.42 -30.78
CA ALA A 183 5.67 -16.87 -30.87
C ALA A 183 6.67 -17.56 -31.82
N ASP A 184 7.16 -16.85 -32.84
CA ASP A 184 8.18 -17.35 -33.77
C ASP A 184 9.57 -17.47 -33.13
N ARG A 185 9.81 -16.75 -32.03
CA ARG A 185 11.09 -16.69 -31.31
C ARG A 185 11.00 -17.20 -29.87
N ASP A 186 9.81 -17.62 -29.44
CA ASP A 186 9.51 -18.11 -28.09
C ASP A 186 10.04 -17.16 -27.00
N ARG A 187 9.82 -15.84 -27.17
CA ARG A 187 10.32 -14.81 -26.26
C ARG A 187 9.36 -13.65 -26.07
N TRP A 188 9.49 -13.00 -24.93
CA TRP A 188 8.84 -11.72 -24.67
C TRP A 188 9.67 -10.58 -25.26
N THR A 189 9.00 -9.59 -25.83
CA THR A 189 9.59 -8.34 -26.32
C THR A 189 8.75 -7.15 -25.90
N PHE A 190 9.31 -5.94 -25.99
CA PHE A 190 8.52 -4.74 -25.82
C PHE A 190 7.46 -4.62 -26.90
N ALA A 191 6.29 -4.16 -26.52
CA ALA A 191 5.27 -3.75 -27.47
C ALA A 191 5.81 -2.63 -28.38
N PHE A 192 5.26 -2.51 -29.60
CA PHE A 192 5.83 -1.61 -30.60
C PHE A 192 5.79 -0.15 -30.13
N GLY A 193 6.93 0.53 -30.20
CA GLY A 193 7.07 1.92 -29.78
C GLY A 193 7.07 2.12 -28.26
N MET A 194 7.11 1.04 -27.47
CA MET A 194 7.12 1.11 -26.02
C MET A 194 8.52 0.91 -25.44
N SER A 195 8.79 1.61 -24.35
CA SER A 195 9.91 1.36 -23.44
C SER A 195 9.42 1.52 -22.00
N ALA A 196 10.18 0.99 -21.05
CA ALA A 196 9.85 1.07 -19.63
C ALA A 196 11.11 1.28 -18.80
N ARG A 197 10.97 1.93 -17.65
CA ARG A 197 12.04 2.11 -16.66
C ARG A 197 11.46 2.03 -15.24
N VAL A 198 12.33 1.77 -14.27
CA VAL A 198 11.99 1.79 -12.85
C VAL A 198 12.53 3.08 -12.25
N ASP A 199 11.63 3.90 -11.69
CA ASP A 199 11.97 5.15 -11.01
C ASP A 199 11.88 4.98 -9.48
N PRO A 200 13.00 4.82 -8.77
CA PRO A 200 13.02 4.73 -7.32
C PRO A 200 12.87 6.07 -6.61
N ALA A 201 12.75 7.22 -7.30
CA ALA A 201 12.82 8.54 -6.68
C ALA A 201 11.52 9.36 -6.79
N GLU A 202 10.45 8.80 -7.34
CA GLU A 202 9.15 9.48 -7.36
C GLU A 202 8.55 9.61 -5.94
N GLU A 203 8.75 10.76 -5.31
CA GLU A 203 8.38 11.06 -3.93
C GLU A 203 7.64 12.41 -3.84
N LEU A 204 6.95 12.67 -2.73
CA LEU A 204 6.36 13.99 -2.52
C LEU A 204 7.46 15.03 -2.26
N PRO A 205 7.59 16.09 -3.07
CA PRO A 205 8.59 17.13 -2.84
C PRO A 205 8.39 17.83 -1.48
N LEU A 206 9.47 18.29 -0.87
CA LEU A 206 9.41 19.15 0.30
C LEU A 206 9.36 20.63 -0.13
N GLU A 207 8.62 21.45 0.62
CA GLU A 207 8.57 22.89 0.35
C GLU A 207 9.98 23.52 0.46
N GLY A 208 10.36 24.27 -0.58
CA GLY A 208 11.67 24.94 -0.65
C GLY A 208 12.82 24.05 -1.11
N ASP A 209 12.58 22.78 -1.44
CA ASP A 209 13.58 21.96 -2.13
C ASP A 209 13.73 22.51 -3.56
N PRO A 210 14.95 22.88 -4.02
CA PRO A 210 15.14 23.09 -5.45
C PRO A 210 14.67 21.84 -6.19
N VAL A 211 14.16 21.99 -7.42
CA VAL A 211 13.96 20.85 -8.34
C VAL A 211 15.34 20.33 -8.73
N THR A 212 16.04 19.71 -7.80
CA THR A 212 17.28 19.00 -8.01
C THR A 212 16.96 17.65 -8.63
N ALA A 213 17.88 17.18 -9.48
CA ALA A 213 17.78 15.87 -10.11
C ALA A 213 17.40 14.78 -9.08
N PRO A 214 16.62 13.76 -9.49
CA PRO A 214 16.22 12.69 -8.59
C PRO A 214 17.45 12.14 -7.87
N SER A 215 17.36 11.97 -6.55
CA SER A 215 18.48 11.52 -5.72
C SER A 215 18.97 10.12 -6.10
N PHE A 216 18.17 9.38 -6.87
CA PHE A 216 18.50 8.08 -7.44
C PHE A 216 18.17 8.08 -8.92
N ALA A 217 19.13 7.67 -9.75
CA ALA A 217 18.90 7.50 -11.17
C ALA A 217 17.90 6.36 -11.40
N PRO A 218 16.99 6.48 -12.38
CA PRO A 218 16.14 5.39 -12.79
C PRO A 218 16.97 4.21 -13.36
N TYR A 219 16.30 3.08 -13.53
CA TYR A 219 16.86 1.90 -14.17
C TYR A 219 16.08 1.60 -15.45
N GLU A 220 16.75 1.59 -16.60
CA GLU A 220 16.11 1.23 -17.86
C GLU A 220 15.79 -0.27 -17.87
N ILE A 221 14.56 -0.63 -18.20
CA ILE A 221 14.21 -2.03 -18.43
C ILE A 221 14.66 -2.38 -19.85
N THR A 222 15.56 -3.36 -19.98
CA THR A 222 16.19 -3.72 -21.26
C THR A 222 15.71 -5.06 -21.81
N GLU A 223 15.13 -5.92 -20.97
CA GLU A 223 14.65 -7.24 -21.37
C GLU A 223 13.46 -7.67 -20.49
N ILE A 224 12.50 -8.37 -21.08
CA ILE A 224 11.50 -9.15 -20.35
C ILE A 224 12.04 -10.58 -20.23
N ILE A 225 12.66 -10.91 -19.09
CA ILE A 225 13.24 -12.25 -18.84
C ILE A 225 12.15 -13.31 -18.89
N GLY A 226 10.96 -12.98 -18.39
CA GLY A 226 9.77 -13.79 -18.55
C GLY A 226 8.60 -13.28 -17.75
N ILE A 227 7.42 -13.74 -18.16
CA ILE A 227 6.16 -13.56 -17.45
C ILE A 227 5.71 -14.94 -17.00
N HIS A 228 5.49 -15.10 -15.69
CA HIS A 228 5.13 -16.38 -15.11
C HIS A 228 3.73 -16.81 -15.61
N PRO A 229 3.47 -18.08 -15.94
CA PRO A 229 2.16 -18.52 -16.47
C PRO A 229 1.08 -18.73 -15.41
N ASP A 230 1.45 -19.15 -14.19
CA ASP A 230 0.47 -19.49 -13.14
C ASP A 230 0.22 -18.37 -12.10
N VAL A 231 1.27 -17.67 -11.64
CA VAL A 231 1.13 -16.55 -10.68
C VAL A 231 1.34 -15.19 -11.32
N ASP A 232 0.77 -14.14 -10.72
CA ASP A 232 0.80 -12.78 -11.27
C ASP A 232 2.18 -12.10 -11.06
N MET A 233 3.18 -12.57 -11.81
CA MET A 233 4.58 -12.19 -11.66
C MET A 233 5.27 -12.08 -13.02
N ALA A 234 6.19 -11.12 -13.12
CA ALA A 234 7.12 -10.96 -14.22
C ALA A 234 8.50 -10.58 -13.70
N LEU A 235 9.54 -11.02 -14.41
CA LEU A 235 10.94 -10.70 -14.12
C LEU A 235 11.54 -9.98 -15.32
N LEU A 236 12.21 -8.87 -15.03
CA LEU A 236 12.68 -7.92 -16.03
C LEU A 236 14.16 -7.63 -15.79
N ARG A 237 14.94 -7.58 -16.88
CA ARG A 237 16.35 -7.16 -16.81
C ARG A 237 16.43 -5.65 -16.84
N ILE A 238 17.32 -5.10 -16.03
CA ILE A 238 17.55 -3.67 -15.94
C ILE A 238 19.01 -3.29 -16.19
N GLU A 239 19.21 -2.06 -16.66
CA GLU A 239 20.49 -1.37 -16.74
C GLU A 239 20.42 -0.04 -15.99
N PRO A 240 21.47 0.36 -15.24
CA PRO A 240 21.47 1.65 -14.58
C PRO A 240 21.48 2.77 -15.63
N SER A 241 20.63 3.79 -15.48
CA SER A 241 20.60 4.93 -16.41
C SER A 241 21.81 5.87 -16.25
N ALA A 242 22.61 5.68 -15.18
CA ALA A 242 23.81 6.45 -14.86
C ALA A 242 25.00 5.54 -14.44
N SER A 243 26.19 6.11 -14.28
CA SER A 243 27.44 5.38 -13.98
C SER A 243 27.51 4.74 -12.59
N ASP A 244 26.55 5.02 -11.72
CA ASP A 244 26.68 4.75 -10.28
C ASP A 244 26.32 3.32 -9.87
N GLY A 245 26.13 2.42 -10.85
CA GLY A 245 25.82 1.01 -10.63
C GLY A 245 24.42 0.78 -10.08
N LEU A 246 24.05 -0.50 -9.90
CA LEU A 246 22.80 -0.89 -9.25
C LEU A 246 23.05 -1.15 -7.76
N PRO A 247 22.09 -0.84 -6.87
CA PRO A 247 22.19 -1.25 -5.47
C PRO A 247 22.23 -2.77 -5.36
N THR A 248 22.61 -3.29 -4.18
CA THR A 248 22.43 -4.72 -3.90
C THR A 248 20.95 -5.10 -3.98
N PRO A 249 20.58 -6.28 -4.50
CA PRO A 249 19.19 -6.72 -4.54
C PRO A 249 18.60 -6.92 -3.13
N LEU A 250 17.28 -6.81 -3.02
CA LEU A 250 16.58 -7.20 -1.81
C LEU A 250 16.76 -8.69 -1.55
N ALA A 251 16.80 -9.04 -0.26
CA ALA A 251 16.90 -10.41 0.18
C ALA A 251 15.51 -11.05 0.10
N VAL A 252 15.35 -12.13 -0.66
CA VAL A 252 14.07 -12.83 -0.81
C VAL A 252 14.09 -14.07 0.07
N ALA A 253 13.07 -14.27 0.90
CA ALA A 253 13.05 -15.40 1.84
C ALA A 253 13.01 -16.73 1.10
N ALA A 254 14.01 -17.60 1.35
CA ALA A 254 14.06 -18.96 0.81
C ALA A 254 13.19 -19.94 1.62
N ASP A 255 12.85 -19.59 2.86
CA ASP A 255 12.07 -20.41 3.79
C ASP A 255 10.72 -19.79 4.12
N ALA A 256 9.75 -20.67 4.40
CA ALA A 256 8.47 -20.26 4.93
C ALA A 256 8.63 -19.71 6.35
N PRO A 257 8.07 -18.54 6.67
CA PRO A 257 8.25 -17.96 7.97
C PRO A 257 7.38 -18.71 9.01
N ALA A 258 7.82 -18.79 10.27
CA ALA A 258 7.23 -19.69 11.28
C ALA A 258 5.69 -19.61 11.45
N SER A 259 5.10 -18.40 11.39
CA SER A 259 3.65 -18.17 11.36
C SER A 259 3.28 -16.97 10.48
N VAL A 260 2.62 -17.17 9.34
CA VAL A 260 2.22 -16.04 8.50
C VAL A 260 1.15 -15.14 9.18
N PRO A 261 0.05 -15.67 9.75
CA PRO A 261 -0.95 -14.82 10.39
C PRO A 261 -0.39 -14.04 11.59
N GLY A 262 -0.70 -12.75 11.65
CA GLY A 262 -0.27 -11.82 12.69
C GLY A 262 1.18 -11.34 12.56
N ARG A 263 1.92 -11.80 11.54
CA ARG A 263 3.31 -11.39 11.33
C ARG A 263 3.38 -9.92 10.89
N PRO A 264 4.14 -9.07 11.59
CA PRO A 264 4.34 -7.68 11.16
C PRO A 264 5.05 -7.63 9.82
N VAL A 265 4.46 -6.91 8.87
CA VAL A 265 5.00 -6.72 7.53
C VAL A 265 4.90 -5.26 7.12
N TYR A 266 5.61 -4.88 6.08
CA TYR A 266 5.40 -3.61 5.42
C TYR A 266 5.48 -3.76 3.90
N VAL A 267 4.79 -2.85 3.22
CA VAL A 267 4.78 -2.72 1.78
C VAL A 267 5.41 -1.37 1.41
N VAL A 268 6.19 -1.36 0.33
CA VAL A 268 6.65 -0.11 -0.30
C VAL A 268 6.07 -0.05 -1.70
N GLY A 269 5.40 1.04 -2.04
CA GLY A 269 4.71 1.14 -3.32
C GLY A 269 4.23 2.53 -3.68
N TYR A 270 3.52 2.59 -4.81
CA TYR A 270 3.04 3.83 -5.43
C TYR A 270 1.52 3.81 -5.53
N PRO A 271 0.80 4.07 -4.43
CA PRO A 271 -0.65 4.12 -4.41
C PRO A 271 -1.18 5.21 -5.36
N ALA A 272 -1.85 4.76 -6.41
CA ALA A 272 -2.49 5.55 -7.45
C ALA A 272 -3.84 6.10 -6.98
N TRP A 273 -4.19 7.26 -7.55
CA TRP A 273 -5.58 7.68 -7.53
C TRP A 273 -6.42 6.82 -8.48
N ASP A 274 -7.50 6.23 -7.98
CA ASP A 274 -8.48 5.52 -8.81
C ASP A 274 -9.90 6.00 -8.47
N GLY A 275 -10.40 6.95 -9.27
CA GLY A 275 -11.76 7.49 -9.12
C GLY A 275 -12.89 6.54 -9.52
N ARG A 276 -12.60 5.31 -9.96
CA ARG A 276 -13.60 4.34 -10.44
C ARG A 276 -13.80 3.13 -9.53
N ARG A 277 -12.80 2.74 -8.73
CA ARG A 277 -12.80 1.42 -8.04
C ARG A 277 -13.02 1.42 -6.53
N ASN A 278 -13.14 2.57 -5.85
CA ASN A 278 -13.12 2.63 -4.38
C ASN A 278 -14.04 3.75 -3.82
N GLU A 279 -14.53 3.61 -2.58
CA GLU A 279 -15.30 4.66 -1.92
C GLU A 279 -14.45 5.93 -1.73
N PRO A 280 -14.83 7.08 -2.34
CA PRO A 280 -13.97 8.26 -2.42
C PRO A 280 -13.47 8.80 -1.08
N GLU A 281 -14.24 8.65 0.00
CA GLU A 281 -13.92 9.26 1.28
C GLU A 281 -12.85 8.52 2.09
N SER A 282 -12.90 7.19 2.18
CA SER A 282 -11.92 6.40 2.93
C SER A 282 -10.51 6.52 2.33
N MET A 283 -10.40 6.59 1.00
CA MET A 283 -9.11 6.82 0.32
C MET A 283 -8.57 8.22 0.53
N ARG A 284 -9.43 9.25 0.39
CA ARG A 284 -9.05 10.63 0.66
C ARG A 284 -8.41 10.79 2.03
N ARG A 285 -8.93 10.07 3.01
CA ARG A 285 -8.41 10.08 4.38
C ARG A 285 -7.06 9.38 4.48
N ILE A 286 -6.93 8.12 4.04
CA ILE A 286 -5.67 7.36 4.15
C ILE A 286 -4.52 8.03 3.38
N PHE A 287 -4.83 8.54 2.19
CA PHE A 287 -3.83 9.11 1.28
C PHE A 287 -3.75 10.62 1.36
N MET A 288 -4.58 11.30 2.16
CA MET A 288 -4.57 12.75 2.35
C MET A 288 -4.56 13.54 1.03
N ASP A 289 -5.29 13.04 0.03
CA ASP A 289 -5.30 13.53 -1.36
C ASP A 289 -3.94 13.57 -2.10
N VAL A 290 -2.90 12.93 -1.54
CA VAL A 290 -1.58 12.80 -2.16
C VAL A 290 -1.41 11.39 -2.72
N TYR A 291 -1.41 11.26 -4.05
CA TYR A 291 -1.30 9.97 -4.75
C TYR A 291 -0.08 9.91 -5.66
N ASN A 292 0.17 8.73 -6.22
CA ASN A 292 1.19 8.43 -7.23
C ASN A 292 2.65 8.58 -6.75
N VAL A 293 2.86 8.96 -5.49
CA VAL A 293 4.19 9.06 -4.86
C VAL A 293 4.51 7.81 -4.03
N LYS A 294 5.81 7.57 -3.80
CA LYS A 294 6.27 6.45 -2.97
C LYS A 294 5.71 6.56 -1.55
N ARG A 295 5.24 5.43 -1.03
CA ARG A 295 4.80 5.26 0.36
C ARG A 295 5.37 4.01 1.02
N LEU A 296 5.51 4.11 2.34
CA LEU A 296 5.75 3.01 3.26
C LEU A 296 4.44 2.66 3.96
N GLN A 297 3.96 1.44 3.79
CA GLN A 297 2.64 0.98 4.23
C GLN A 297 2.79 -0.22 5.17
N PRO A 298 2.99 0.01 6.47
CA PRO A 298 3.08 -1.06 7.44
C PRO A 298 1.72 -1.74 7.70
N GLY A 299 1.77 -2.99 8.17
CA GLY A 299 0.61 -3.80 8.53
C GLY A 299 1.01 -5.18 9.05
N ALA A 300 0.14 -6.15 8.83
CA ALA A 300 0.34 -7.54 9.19
C ALA A 300 -0.06 -8.47 8.04
N ALA A 301 0.64 -9.59 7.92
CA ALA A 301 0.16 -10.72 7.14
C ALA A 301 -0.98 -11.40 7.92
N THR A 302 -2.07 -11.74 7.25
CA THR A 302 -3.34 -12.11 7.90
C THR A 302 -3.75 -13.56 7.66
N GLU A 303 -3.45 -14.10 6.49
CA GLU A 303 -3.87 -15.46 6.11
C GLU A 303 -2.87 -16.09 5.14
N PHE A 304 -2.63 -17.39 5.30
CA PHE A 304 -1.90 -18.18 4.34
C PHE A 304 -2.27 -19.65 4.52
N THR A 305 -2.40 -20.36 3.40
CA THR A 305 -2.56 -21.82 3.37
C THR A 305 -1.45 -22.39 2.49
N PRO A 306 -0.60 -23.31 2.99
CA PRO A 306 0.46 -23.92 2.19
C PRO A 306 -0.07 -24.50 0.87
N GLY A 307 0.64 -24.26 -0.23
CA GLY A 307 0.23 -24.66 -1.58
C GLY A 307 -0.89 -23.83 -2.24
N SER A 308 -1.46 -22.82 -1.57
CA SER A 308 -2.47 -21.95 -2.19
C SER A 308 -1.89 -20.93 -3.19
N LEU A 309 -0.56 -20.73 -3.17
CA LEU A 309 0.17 -19.67 -3.88
C LEU A 309 -0.39 -18.25 -3.64
N VAL A 310 -1.13 -18.05 -2.56
CA VAL A 310 -1.71 -16.76 -2.17
C VAL A 310 -1.62 -16.61 -0.65
N MET A 311 -0.97 -15.54 -0.21
CA MET A 311 -1.04 -15.02 1.15
C MET A 311 -1.82 -13.71 1.20
N LYS A 312 -2.36 -13.38 2.37
CA LYS A 312 -3.08 -12.13 2.61
C LYS A 312 -2.33 -11.20 3.56
N HIS A 313 -2.53 -9.90 3.40
CA HIS A 313 -2.06 -8.86 4.33
C HIS A 313 -3.05 -7.70 4.41
N ASP A 314 -2.90 -6.84 5.41
CA ASP A 314 -3.80 -5.71 5.68
C ASP A 314 -3.16 -4.32 5.49
N CYS A 315 -1.93 -4.24 4.95
CA CYS A 315 -1.28 -2.96 4.61
C CYS A 315 -2.17 -2.10 3.71
N SER A 316 -2.21 -0.78 3.93
CA SER A 316 -3.09 0.13 3.17
C SER A 316 -2.63 0.38 1.74
N THR A 317 -2.91 -0.54 0.81
CA THR A 317 -2.59 -0.45 -0.63
C THR A 317 -3.75 0.04 -1.48
N LEU A 318 -3.44 0.68 -2.62
CA LEU A 318 -4.35 1.01 -3.71
C LEU A 318 -3.82 0.48 -5.05
N GLY A 319 -4.56 0.72 -6.15
CA GLY A 319 -4.01 0.59 -7.51
C GLY A 319 -2.63 1.25 -7.61
N GLY A 320 -1.74 0.75 -8.46
CA GLY A 320 -0.34 1.20 -8.50
C GLY A 320 0.61 0.53 -7.50
N ASN A 321 0.11 -0.04 -6.39
CA ASN A 321 0.91 -0.96 -5.54
C ASN A 321 1.09 -2.35 -6.16
N SER A 322 0.44 -2.62 -7.29
CA SER A 322 0.69 -3.83 -8.07
C SER A 322 2.19 -3.98 -8.34
N GLY A 323 2.78 -5.06 -7.84
CA GLY A 323 4.18 -5.38 -7.97
C GLY A 323 5.04 -4.93 -6.78
N SER A 324 4.43 -4.34 -5.75
CA SER A 324 5.12 -3.98 -4.51
C SER A 324 5.58 -5.22 -3.73
N PRO A 325 6.77 -5.17 -3.11
CA PRO A 325 7.21 -6.21 -2.20
C PRO A 325 6.43 -6.14 -0.87
N VAL A 326 6.08 -7.30 -0.34
CA VAL A 326 5.64 -7.50 1.05
C VAL A 326 6.85 -8.01 1.83
N LEU A 327 7.36 -7.22 2.78
CA LEU A 327 8.57 -7.53 3.54
C LEU A 327 8.26 -7.85 5.00
N ASP A 328 8.97 -8.80 5.60
CA ASP A 328 8.96 -9.02 7.05
C ASP A 328 9.58 -7.80 7.73
N LEU A 329 8.90 -7.24 8.73
CA LEU A 329 9.39 -6.06 9.43
C LEU A 329 10.60 -6.34 10.33
N THR A 330 10.82 -7.60 10.70
CA THR A 330 11.87 -8.02 11.64
C THR A 330 13.23 -8.17 10.96
N ASP A 331 13.25 -8.77 9.76
CA ASP A 331 14.47 -9.14 9.06
C ASP A 331 14.59 -8.54 7.66
N HIS A 332 13.57 -7.79 7.21
CA HIS A 332 13.53 -7.09 5.92
C HIS A 332 13.66 -8.01 4.69
N ARG A 333 13.39 -9.31 4.85
CA ARG A 333 13.30 -10.22 3.71
C ARG A 333 11.96 -10.06 3.00
N VAL A 334 11.98 -10.14 1.68
CA VAL A 334 10.77 -10.15 0.86
C VAL A 334 10.08 -11.49 1.05
N LEU A 335 8.87 -11.44 1.61
CA LEU A 335 7.99 -12.57 1.80
C LEU A 335 7.10 -12.78 0.58
N GLY A 336 6.60 -11.70 -0.01
CA GLY A 336 5.61 -11.81 -1.08
C GLY A 336 5.63 -10.69 -2.12
N LEU A 337 4.95 -10.95 -3.23
CA LEU A 337 4.70 -9.99 -4.31
C LEU A 337 3.22 -9.58 -4.28
N HIS A 338 2.92 -8.35 -3.86
CA HIS A 338 1.55 -7.82 -3.86
C HIS A 338 1.00 -7.74 -5.29
N PHE A 339 -0.24 -8.19 -5.50
CA PHE A 339 -0.88 -8.16 -6.83
C PHE A 339 -2.32 -7.65 -6.84
N GLY A 340 -2.93 -7.42 -5.69
CA GLY A 340 -4.25 -6.81 -5.63
C GLY A 340 -4.89 -6.93 -4.26
N GLY A 341 -6.13 -6.49 -4.18
CA GLY A 341 -6.90 -6.54 -2.95
C GLY A 341 -8.36 -6.23 -3.21
N ARG A 342 -9.20 -6.52 -2.23
CA ARG A 342 -10.58 -6.05 -2.20
C ARG A 342 -10.85 -5.41 -0.86
N TYR A 343 -11.52 -4.26 -0.88
CA TYR A 343 -11.98 -3.59 0.31
C TYR A 343 -12.72 -4.58 1.23
N ARG A 344 -12.37 -4.59 2.52
CA ARG A 344 -12.89 -5.50 3.57
C ARG A 344 -12.57 -6.99 3.41
N SER A 345 -11.86 -7.42 2.36
CA SER A 345 -11.40 -8.81 2.19
C SER A 345 -9.91 -9.01 2.42
N GLY A 346 -9.14 -7.92 2.44
CA GLY A 346 -7.68 -7.91 2.55
C GLY A 346 -6.99 -7.80 1.20
N ASN A 347 -5.67 -7.62 1.27
CA ASN A 347 -4.78 -7.58 0.13
C ASN A 347 -4.14 -8.94 -0.09
N LEU A 348 -3.74 -9.22 -1.33
CA LEU A 348 -3.28 -10.50 -1.84
C LEU A 348 -1.83 -10.36 -2.32
N ALA A 349 -1.00 -11.32 -1.97
CA ALA A 349 0.36 -11.43 -2.45
C ALA A 349 0.71 -12.88 -2.81
N VAL A 350 1.61 -13.04 -3.77
CA VAL A 350 2.24 -14.33 -4.08
C VAL A 350 3.30 -14.60 -3.00
N PRO A 351 3.23 -15.70 -2.22
CA PRO A 351 4.23 -16.06 -1.23
C PRO A 351 5.48 -16.62 -1.93
N LEU A 352 6.56 -15.84 -1.99
CA LEU A 352 7.70 -16.13 -2.88
C LEU A 352 8.48 -17.39 -2.46
N TRP A 353 8.52 -17.72 -1.17
CA TRP A 353 9.21 -18.92 -0.69
C TRP A 353 8.60 -20.23 -1.23
N GLU A 354 7.34 -20.22 -1.70
CA GLU A 354 6.71 -21.39 -2.35
C GLU A 354 7.23 -21.62 -3.78
N LEU A 355 8.05 -20.69 -4.32
CA LEU A 355 8.53 -20.69 -5.71
C LEU A 355 10.06 -20.81 -5.80
N ILE A 356 10.73 -21.32 -4.77
CA ILE A 356 12.20 -21.43 -4.73
C ILE A 356 12.76 -22.27 -5.89
N ASP A 357 12.06 -23.34 -6.27
CA ASP A 357 12.44 -24.26 -7.34
C ASP A 357 11.93 -23.81 -8.73
N ASP A 358 11.31 -22.63 -8.82
CA ASP A 358 10.76 -22.15 -10.08
C ASP A 358 11.86 -21.82 -11.11
N PRO A 359 11.83 -22.41 -12.32
CA PRO A 359 12.87 -22.19 -13.33
C PRO A 359 13.00 -20.74 -13.81
N LEU A 360 11.92 -19.95 -13.81
CA LEU A 360 11.97 -18.54 -14.19
C LEU A 360 12.71 -17.73 -13.13
N LEU A 361 12.48 -17.99 -11.83
CA LEU A 361 13.17 -17.31 -10.73
C LEU A 361 14.65 -17.69 -10.67
N ALA A 362 14.96 -18.96 -10.91
CA ALA A 362 16.35 -19.42 -11.04
C ALA A 362 17.07 -18.72 -12.21
N ARG A 363 16.43 -18.64 -13.38
CA ARG A 363 16.98 -17.94 -14.57
C ARG A 363 17.22 -16.45 -14.33
N ALA A 364 16.39 -15.83 -13.50
CA ALA A 364 16.48 -14.41 -13.20
C ALA A 364 17.43 -14.07 -12.05
N GLU A 365 18.10 -15.08 -11.48
CA GLU A 365 19.11 -14.92 -10.43
C GLU A 365 18.55 -14.22 -9.19
N VAL A 366 17.35 -14.64 -8.76
CA VAL A 366 16.72 -14.12 -7.54
C VAL A 366 17.62 -14.37 -6.32
N ASN A 367 17.81 -13.33 -5.52
CA ASN A 367 18.65 -13.29 -4.34
C ASN A 367 17.95 -13.93 -3.13
N TRP A 368 17.82 -15.25 -3.17
CA TRP A 368 17.30 -16.06 -2.08
C TRP A 368 18.26 -16.08 -0.89
N VAL A 369 17.72 -15.90 0.33
CA VAL A 369 18.48 -15.91 1.59
C VAL A 369 17.87 -16.80 2.67
#